data_AF-A0AAX6FBW5-F1
#
_entry.id   AF-A0AAX6FBW5-F1
#
_cell.length_a   1.000
_cell.length_b   1.000
_cell.length_c   1.000
_cell.angle_alpha   90.00
_cell.angle_beta   90.00
_cell.angle_gamma   90.00
#
_symmetry.space_group_name_H-M   'P 1'
#
loop_
_entity.id
_entity.type
_entity.pdbx_description
1 polymer ?
#
loop_
_entity_poly.entity_id
_entity_poly.type
_entity_poly.pdbx_seq_one_letter_code
_entity_poly.pdbx_strand_id
1 'polypeptide(L)'
;MAAGAMIPSWWSEAAESLSSSSSAPPIALVCGPANSGKSVFSRHLLDNLLQRYERVGYLDTDVGQPEFTAPGCQSLHIIHQQTLHPDLTILCLKTPEKCFFFGDINCGRDPKTYLKNLQPI
;
A
#
# COMPACT_ATOMS: atom_id res chain seq x y z
N MET A 1 -4.59 -21.61 -10.51
CA MET A 1 -3.58 -21.38 -9.46
C MET A 1 -2.75 -20.19 -9.90
N ALA A 2 -2.94 -19.01 -9.30
CA ALA A 2 -2.00 -17.91 -9.54
C ALA A 2 -0.66 -18.32 -8.92
N ALA A 3 0.41 -18.30 -9.71
CA ALA A 3 1.76 -18.52 -9.19
C ALA A 3 2.01 -17.47 -8.09
N GLY A 4 2.17 -17.90 -6.85
CA GLY A 4 2.55 -17.00 -5.77
C GLY A 4 3.84 -16.30 -6.16
N ALA A 5 3.86 -14.97 -6.11
CA ALA A 5 5.07 -14.22 -6.40
C ALA A 5 6.19 -14.72 -5.48
N MET A 6 7.36 -15.04 -6.06
CA MET A 6 8.52 -15.46 -5.28
C MET A 6 8.98 -14.26 -4.43
N ILE A 7 8.89 -14.40 -3.11
CA ILE A 7 9.40 -13.40 -2.16
C ILE A 7 10.84 -13.77 -1.81
N PRO A 8 11.85 -12.94 -2.14
CA PRO A 8 13.23 -13.19 -1.75
C PRO A 8 13.41 -13.14 -0.23
N SER A 9 14.36 -13.90 0.32
CA SER A 9 14.58 -13.96 1.78
C SER A 9 14.86 -12.58 2.39
N TRP A 10 15.62 -11.74 1.70
CA TRP A 10 15.94 -10.39 2.15
C TRP A 10 14.73 -9.44 2.19
N TRP A 11 13.64 -9.73 1.45
CA TRP A 11 12.36 -9.03 1.64
C TRP A 11 11.68 -9.45 2.93
N SER A 12 11.65 -10.76 3.22
CA SER A 12 11.09 -11.26 4.47
C SER A 12 11.85 -10.72 5.67
N GLU A 13 13.17 -10.76 5.65
CA GLU A 13 14.04 -10.22 6.71
C GLU A 13 13.78 -8.72 6.96
N ALA A 14 13.64 -7.92 5.90
CA ALA A 14 13.32 -6.50 6.01
C ALA A 14 11.91 -6.26 6.60
N ALA A 15 10.91 -7.02 6.15
CA ALA A 15 9.54 -6.89 6.64
C ALA A 15 9.40 -7.32 8.12
N GLU A 16 10.08 -8.39 8.51
CA GLU A 16 10.15 -8.86 9.90
C GLU A 16 10.86 -7.84 10.80
N SER A 17 11.96 -7.26 10.33
CA SER A 17 12.68 -6.21 11.06
C SER A 17 11.80 -4.99 11.31
N LEU A 18 11.06 -4.53 10.30
CA LEU A 18 10.11 -3.41 10.46
C LEU A 18 8.98 -3.76 11.42
N SER A 19 8.42 -4.96 11.32
CA SER A 19 7.29 -5.42 12.15
C SER A 19 7.67 -5.63 13.61
N SER A 20 8.93 -6.01 13.88
CA SER A 20 9.46 -6.25 15.23
C SER A 20 10.10 -5.03 15.88
N SER A 21 10.33 -3.95 15.12
CA SER A 21 10.99 -2.74 15.62
C SER A 21 10.07 -1.93 16.54
N SER A 22 10.37 -1.96 17.84
CA SER A 22 9.82 -1.08 18.90
C SER A 22 8.42 -1.37 19.45
N SER A 23 8.05 -0.62 20.50
CA SER A 23 6.74 -0.65 21.14
C SER A 23 5.68 0.15 20.36
N ALA A 24 6.08 1.01 19.43
CA ALA A 24 5.17 1.84 18.63
C ALA A 24 4.98 1.23 17.23
N PRO A 25 3.77 1.33 16.62
CA PRO A 25 3.55 0.88 15.25
C PRO A 25 4.45 1.64 14.25
N PRO A 26 5.10 0.96 13.30
CA PRO A 26 5.99 1.61 12.33
C PRO A 26 5.21 2.37 11.25
N ILE A 27 5.84 3.41 10.69
CA ILE A 27 5.42 4.05 9.43
C ILE A 27 6.51 3.78 8.40
N ALA A 28 6.16 3.11 7.30
CA ALA A 28 7.10 2.73 6.25
C ALA A 28 6.69 3.32 4.90
N LEU A 29 7.67 3.83 4.15
CA LEU A 29 7.52 4.29 2.77
C LEU A 29 8.26 3.35 1.84
N VAL A 30 7.55 2.73 0.90
CA VAL A 30 8.14 1.88 -0.15
C VAL A 30 8.27 2.70 -1.44
N CYS A 31 9.50 3.03 -1.83
CA CYS A 31 9.78 3.82 -3.03
C CYS A 31 10.88 3.18 -3.88
N GLY A 32 10.90 3.51 -5.18
CA GLY A 32 11.84 2.93 -6.15
C GLY A 32 11.37 3.10 -7.59
N PRO A 33 12.19 2.72 -8.59
CA PRO A 33 11.85 2.87 -9.99
C PRO A 33 10.62 2.03 -10.40
N ALA A 34 10.05 2.32 -11.56
CA ALA A 34 8.98 1.51 -12.13
C ALA A 34 9.42 0.03 -12.25
N ASN A 35 8.49 -0.91 -12.04
CA ASN A 35 8.75 -2.36 -12.13
C ASN A 35 9.80 -2.94 -11.16
N SER A 36 10.20 -2.21 -10.11
CA SER A 36 11.14 -2.74 -9.10
C SER A 36 10.49 -3.66 -8.05
N GLY A 37 9.19 -4.00 -8.20
CA GLY A 37 8.47 -4.87 -7.29
C GLY A 37 7.88 -4.20 -6.03
N LYS A 38 7.82 -2.86 -5.98
CA LYS A 38 7.28 -2.08 -4.85
C LYS A 38 5.93 -2.59 -4.36
N SER A 39 4.96 -2.70 -5.25
CA SER A 39 3.63 -3.25 -4.97
C SER A 39 3.64 -4.63 -4.31
N VAL A 40 4.50 -5.52 -4.82
CA VAL A 40 4.62 -6.89 -4.29
C VAL A 40 5.21 -6.84 -2.88
N PHE A 41 6.25 -6.02 -2.67
CA PHE A 41 6.84 -5.83 -1.35
C PHE A 41 5.86 -5.15 -0.38
N SER A 42 5.13 -4.12 -0.80
CA SER A 42 4.13 -3.44 0.02
C SER A 42 3.02 -4.39 0.49
N ARG A 43 2.55 -5.29 -0.39
CA ARG A 43 1.59 -6.34 -0.03
C ARG A 43 2.20 -7.35 0.94
N HIS A 44 3.44 -7.77 0.72
CA HIS A 44 4.14 -8.67 1.65
C HIS A 44 4.36 -8.03 3.03
N LEU A 45 4.74 -6.75 3.07
CA LEU A 45 4.90 -5.99 4.31
C LEU A 45 3.56 -5.80 5.03
N LEU A 46 2.48 -5.52 4.28
CA LEU A 46 1.13 -5.44 4.82
C LEU A 46 0.72 -6.75 5.51
N ASP A 47 0.94 -7.90 4.86
CA ASP A 47 0.64 -9.22 5.44
C ASP A 47 1.43 -9.46 6.74
N ASN A 48 2.71 -9.11 6.77
CA ASN A 48 3.54 -9.21 7.98
C ASN A 48 3.03 -8.29 9.10
N LEU A 49 2.71 -7.04 8.80
CA LEU A 49 2.19 -6.09 9.78
C LEU A 49 0.83 -6.55 10.34
N LEU A 50 -0.05 -7.11 9.51
CA LEU A 50 -1.37 -7.61 9.95
C LEU A 50 -1.28 -8.90 10.79
N GLN A 51 -0.17 -9.62 10.78
CA GLN A 51 0.06 -10.70 11.76
C GLN A 51 0.28 -10.16 13.19
N ARG A 52 0.69 -8.89 13.31
CA ARG A 52 1.01 -8.26 14.60
C ARG A 52 -0.01 -7.22 15.04
N TYR A 53 -0.60 -6.48 14.11
CA TYR A 53 -1.50 -5.37 14.38
C TYR A 53 -2.91 -5.70 13.87
N GLU A 54 -3.92 -5.41 14.68
CA GLU A 54 -5.32 -5.64 14.31
C GLU A 54 -5.73 -4.83 13.07
N ARG A 55 -5.14 -3.65 12.90
CA ARG A 55 -5.43 -2.69 11.82
C ARG A 55 -4.13 -2.12 11.26
N VAL A 56 -4.03 -2.05 9.94
CA VAL A 56 -2.90 -1.41 9.24
C VAL A 56 -3.44 -0.42 8.21
N GLY A 57 -2.89 0.80 8.22
CA GLY A 57 -3.15 1.80 7.21
C GLY A 57 -2.33 1.53 5.95
N TYR A 58 -2.97 1.47 4.79
CA TYR A 58 -2.34 1.36 3.49
C TYR A 58 -2.62 2.62 2.68
N LEU A 59 -1.63 3.51 2.59
CA LEU A 59 -1.68 4.71 1.79
C LEU A 59 -1.06 4.44 0.42
N ASP A 60 -1.89 4.46 -0.61
CA ASP A 60 -1.48 4.38 -2.00
C ASP A 60 -1.45 5.77 -2.62
N THR A 61 -0.28 6.15 -3.12
CA THR A 61 -0.05 7.44 -3.78
C THR A 61 0.27 7.28 -5.27
N ASP A 62 0.32 6.06 -5.81
CA ASP A 62 0.60 5.84 -7.23
C ASP A 62 -0.67 6.08 -8.06
N VAL A 63 -0.80 7.30 -8.59
CA VAL A 63 -1.93 7.67 -9.45
C VAL A 63 -1.90 6.96 -10.81
N GLY A 64 -0.76 6.41 -11.23
CA GLY A 64 -0.62 5.72 -12.51
C GLY A 64 -1.06 4.27 -12.45
N GLN A 65 -0.67 3.58 -11.38
CA GLN A 65 -0.99 2.17 -11.16
C GLN A 65 -1.35 1.91 -9.69
N PRO A 66 -2.50 2.42 -9.22
CA PRO A 66 -2.94 2.17 -7.85
C PRO A 66 -3.31 0.69 -7.66
N GLU A 67 -3.13 0.18 -6.44
CA GLU A 67 -3.37 -1.21 -6.07
C GLU A 67 -4.86 -1.53 -5.93
N PHE A 68 -5.63 -0.63 -5.31
CA PHE A 68 -7.01 -0.92 -4.85
C PHE A 68 -8.07 0.06 -5.37
N THR A 69 -7.70 1.01 -6.20
CA THR A 69 -8.63 2.03 -6.71
C THR A 69 -8.47 2.23 -8.21
N ALA A 70 -9.33 3.05 -8.81
CA ALA A 70 -9.19 3.41 -10.23
C ALA A 70 -7.96 4.30 -10.44
N PRO A 71 -7.33 4.27 -11.64
CA PRO A 71 -6.26 5.18 -12.00
C PRO A 71 -6.62 6.65 -11.77
N GLY A 72 -5.64 7.44 -11.35
CA GLY A 72 -5.82 8.83 -10.96
C GLY A 72 -6.26 9.03 -9.52
N CYS A 73 -6.39 7.98 -8.71
CA CYS A 73 -6.75 8.09 -7.30
C CYS A 73 -5.52 8.00 -6.39
N GLN A 74 -5.55 8.77 -5.31
CA GLN A 74 -4.73 8.58 -4.11
C GLN A 74 -5.67 8.11 -3.00
N SER A 75 -5.29 7.09 -2.24
CA SER A 75 -6.25 6.46 -1.31
C SER A 75 -5.60 5.92 -0.05
N LEU A 76 -6.33 6.02 1.06
CA LEU A 76 -6.00 5.40 2.33
C LEU A 76 -7.02 4.31 2.63
N HIS A 77 -6.54 3.10 2.84
CA HIS A 77 -7.35 1.97 3.29
C HIS A 77 -6.97 1.60 4.71
N ILE A 78 -7.96 1.37 5.57
CA ILE A 78 -7.72 0.73 6.86
C ILE A 78 -8.06 -0.76 6.73
N ILE A 79 -7.02 -1.58 6.77
CA ILE A 79 -7.14 -3.02 6.55
C ILE A 79 -7.12 -3.71 7.91
N HIS A 80 -8.11 -4.57 8.15
CA HIS A 80 -8.25 -5.31 9.40
C HIS A 80 -7.69 -6.72 9.25
N GLN A 81 -7.02 -7.25 10.28
CA GLN A 81 -6.44 -8.59 10.28
C GLN A 81 -7.48 -9.68 9.96
N GLN A 82 -8.70 -9.55 10.49
CA GLN A 82 -9.81 -10.48 10.22
C GLN A 82 -10.26 -10.48 8.75
N THR A 83 -9.86 -9.46 7.99
CA THR A 83 -10.18 -9.32 6.58
C THR A 83 -9.03 -9.68 5.65
N LEU A 84 -7.96 -10.28 6.19
CA LEU A 84 -6.85 -10.80 5.40
C LEU A 84 -7.37 -11.95 4.53
N HIS A 85 -7.80 -11.59 3.33
CA HIS A 85 -8.16 -12.56 2.32
C HIS A 85 -6.87 -12.95 1.58
N PRO A 86 -6.68 -14.22 1.20
CA PRO A 86 -5.52 -14.64 0.39
C PRO A 86 -5.41 -13.86 -0.93
N ASP A 87 -6.53 -13.27 -1.36
CA ASP A 87 -6.62 -12.43 -2.53
C ASP A 87 -6.87 -10.98 -2.12
N LEU A 88 -5.81 -10.18 -2.12
CA LEU A 88 -5.86 -8.75 -1.80
C LEU A 88 -6.65 -7.93 -2.85
N THR A 89 -7.02 -8.50 -4.00
CA THR A 89 -7.88 -7.81 -4.98
C THR A 89 -9.29 -7.56 -4.45
N ILE A 90 -9.73 -8.27 -3.40
CA ILE A 90 -10.99 -7.97 -2.72
C ILE A 90 -11.02 -6.56 -2.13
N LEU A 91 -9.85 -5.97 -1.85
CA LEU A 91 -9.73 -4.61 -1.35
C LEU A 91 -10.23 -3.59 -2.37
N CYS A 92 -10.20 -3.90 -3.67
CA CYS A 92 -10.79 -3.06 -4.73
C CYS A 92 -12.32 -2.91 -4.60
N LEU A 93 -12.98 -3.82 -3.88
CA LEU A 93 -14.43 -3.76 -3.62
C LEU A 93 -14.74 -3.04 -2.30
N LYS A 94 -13.74 -2.70 -1.49
CA LYS A 94 -13.93 -2.00 -0.23
C LYS A 94 -13.87 -0.50 -0.45
N THR A 95 -14.71 0.23 0.28
CA THR A 95 -14.62 1.68 0.32
C THR A 95 -13.35 2.09 1.09
N PRO A 96 -12.43 2.87 0.48
CA PRO A 96 -11.30 3.43 1.20
C PRO A 96 -11.76 4.39 2.29
N GLU A 97 -10.97 4.53 3.35
CA GLU A 97 -11.21 5.51 4.42
C GLU A 97 -11.20 6.94 3.86
N LYS A 98 -10.25 7.21 2.97
CA LYS A 98 -10.15 8.47 2.21
C LYS A 98 -9.69 8.15 0.80
N CYS A 99 -10.26 8.83 -0.18
CA CYS A 99 -9.84 8.73 -1.57
C CYS A 99 -10.01 10.07 -2.27
N PHE A 100 -8.95 10.51 -2.94
CA PHE A 100 -8.89 11.75 -3.68
C PHE A 100 -8.60 11.45 -5.14
N PHE A 101 -9.52 11.87 -6.01
CA PHE A 101 -9.31 11.78 -7.45
C PHE A 101 -8.45 12.97 -7.92
N PHE A 102 -7.21 12.68 -8.28
CA PHE A 102 -6.27 13.65 -8.83
C PHE A 102 -6.63 14.05 -10.27
N GLY A 103 -7.28 13.16 -11.04
CA GLY A 103 -7.75 13.46 -12.39
C GLY A 103 -6.75 13.21 -13.52
N ASP A 104 -5.54 12.75 -13.19
CA ASP A 104 -4.51 12.36 -14.15
C ASP A 104 -3.72 11.15 -13.62
N ILE A 105 -3.10 10.37 -14.50
CA ILE A 105 -2.21 9.25 -14.16
C ILE A 105 -0.74 9.67 -14.05
N ASN A 106 -0.43 10.91 -14.43
CA ASN A 106 0.90 11.50 -14.33
C ASN A 106 0.90 12.62 -13.27
N CYS A 107 1.38 12.30 -12.06
CA CYS A 107 1.52 13.26 -10.96
C CYS A 107 2.41 14.47 -11.31
N GLY A 108 3.32 14.33 -12.28
CA GLY A 108 4.18 15.41 -12.76
C GLY A 108 3.43 16.54 -13.49
N ARG A 109 2.18 16.32 -13.90
CA ARG A 109 1.38 17.33 -14.61
C ARG A 109 0.95 18.50 -13.70
N ASP A 110 0.65 18.20 -12.43
CA ASP A 110 0.37 19.21 -11.40
C ASP A 110 0.84 18.70 -10.03
N PRO A 111 2.14 18.84 -9.72
CA PRO A 111 2.71 18.37 -8.45
C PRO A 111 2.10 19.08 -7.22
N LYS A 112 1.64 20.33 -7.38
CA LYS A 112 1.07 21.10 -6.26
C LYS A 112 -0.29 20.53 -5.86
N THR A 113 -1.17 20.28 -6.84
CA THR A 113 -2.46 19.64 -6.59
C THR A 113 -2.28 18.21 -6.09
N TYR A 114 -1.32 17.47 -6.67
CA TYR A 114 -0.98 16.11 -6.21
C TYR A 114 -0.64 16.09 -4.71
N LEU A 115 0.25 16.98 -4.26
CA LEU A 115 0.65 17.05 -2.84
C LEU A 115 -0.47 17.60 -1.94
N LYS A 116 -1.25 18.56 -2.43
CA LYS A 116 -2.40 19.11 -1.69
C LYS A 116 -3.42 18.02 -1.36
N ASN A 117 -3.62 17.05 -2.24
CA ASN A 117 -4.55 15.93 -2.03
C ASN A 117 -4.06 14.95 -0.95
N LEU A 118 -2.76 14.90 -0.65
CA LEU A 118 -2.21 14.06 0.42
C LEU A 118 -2.29 14.72 1.81
N GLN A 119 -2.36 16.06 1.90
CA GLN A 119 -2.45 16.76 3.19
C GLN A 119 -3.70 16.42 4.02
N PRO A 120 -4.91 16.26 3.45
CA PRO A 120 -6.10 15.87 4.21
C PRO A 120 -6.20 14.37 4.47
N ILE A 121 -5.30 13.55 3.93
CA ILE A 121 -5.23 12.10 4.22
C ILE A 121 -4.66 11.89 5.62
#